data_AF-A0A932X3J7-F1
#
_entry.id   AF-A0A932X3J7-F1
#
_cell.length_a   1.000
_cell.length_b   1.000
_cell.length_c   1.000
_cell.angle_alpha   90.00
_cell.angle_beta   90.00
_cell.angle_gamma   90.00
#
_symmetry.space_group_name_H-M   'P 1'
#
loop_
_entity.id
_entity.type
_entity.pdbx_description
1 polymer ?
#
loop_
_entity_poly.entity_id
_entity_poly.type
_entity_poly.pdbx_seq_one_letter_code
_entity_poly.pdbx_strand_id
1 'polypeptide(L)'
;MAKAYSNDLRRKLLEAYDRGEGSLRELAERFGVSRPYAWKISAQRKRTGQVERAEQRHGPESKLTPAVERQLRSWVRQQPDLTLAELQERLWETARLPVSLARLWQVLRRLQLRLKKNRSTPKNRTPRKINSGGQRGGKR
;
A
#
# COMPACT_ATOMS: atom_id res chain seq x y z
N MET A 1 18.13 -15.02 -11.53
CA MET A 1 17.08 -15.73 -10.75
C MET A 1 16.39 -16.74 -11.66
N ALA A 2 16.11 -17.95 -11.16
CA ALA A 2 15.36 -18.94 -11.92
C ALA A 2 13.93 -18.45 -12.19
N LYS A 3 13.54 -18.39 -13.46
CA LYS A 3 12.17 -18.02 -13.87
C LYS A 3 11.31 -19.26 -13.78
N ALA A 4 10.24 -19.19 -13.01
CA ALA A 4 9.29 -20.29 -12.94
C ALA A 4 8.46 -20.37 -14.23
N TYR A 5 8.05 -21.59 -14.57
CA TYR A 5 7.21 -21.85 -15.74
C TYR A 5 5.87 -21.10 -15.68
N SER A 6 5.31 -20.84 -16.86
CA SER A 6 4.01 -20.16 -17.02
C SER A 6 2.87 -21.02 -16.47
N ASN A 7 1.79 -20.35 -16.04
CA ASN A 7 0.58 -21.06 -15.61
C ASN A 7 -0.08 -21.81 -16.79
N ASP A 8 0.04 -21.29 -18.01
CA ASP A 8 -0.46 -21.98 -19.22
C ASP A 8 0.17 -23.37 -19.39
N LEU A 9 1.51 -23.47 -19.27
CA LEU A 9 2.20 -24.77 -19.32
C LEU A 9 1.70 -25.73 -18.24
N ARG A 10 1.50 -25.19 -17.03
CA ARG A 10 1.02 -25.95 -15.88
C ARG A 10 -0.41 -26.47 -16.10
N ARG A 11 -1.31 -25.63 -16.62
CA ARG A 11 -2.69 -26.02 -16.95
C ARG A 11 -2.71 -27.13 -17.98
N LYS A 12 -2.04 -26.94 -19.12
CA LYS A 12 -2.03 -27.92 -20.22
C LYS A 12 -1.48 -29.27 -19.80
N LEU A 13 -0.43 -29.30 -18.98
CA LEU A 13 0.13 -30.54 -18.45
C LEU A 13 -0.88 -31.26 -17.54
N LEU A 14 -1.52 -30.52 -16.63
CA LEU A 14 -2.48 -31.10 -15.69
C LEU A 14 -3.79 -31.53 -16.38
N GLU A 15 -4.25 -30.78 -17.38
CA GLU A 15 -5.38 -31.16 -18.24
C GLU A 15 -5.08 -32.44 -19.03
N ALA A 16 -3.88 -32.55 -19.62
CA ALA A 16 -3.48 -33.77 -20.31
C ALA A 16 -3.42 -34.99 -19.38
N TYR A 17 -3.00 -34.77 -18.13
CA TYR A 17 -3.02 -35.80 -17.09
C TYR A 17 -4.46 -36.19 -16.72
N ASP A 18 -5.37 -35.23 -16.58
CA ASP A 18 -6.79 -35.51 -16.29
C ASP A 18 -7.49 -36.24 -17.44
N ARG A 19 -7.08 -35.98 -18.68
CA ARG A 19 -7.57 -36.70 -19.88
C ARG A 19 -6.99 -38.12 -20.02
N GLY A 20 -6.08 -38.53 -19.13
CA GLY A 20 -5.47 -39.86 -19.18
C GLY A 20 -4.52 -40.07 -20.36
N GLU A 21 -3.98 -39.00 -20.95
CA GLU A 21 -3.08 -39.08 -22.12
C GLU A 21 -1.72 -39.73 -21.82
N GLY A 22 -1.43 -39.99 -20.54
CA GLY A 22 -0.22 -40.69 -20.12
C GLY A 22 0.10 -40.46 -18.64
N SER A 23 1.15 -41.11 -18.19
CA SER A 23 1.75 -40.91 -16.88
C SER A 23 2.39 -39.52 -16.76
N LEU A 24 2.59 -39.04 -15.52
CA LEU A 24 3.30 -37.79 -15.27
C LEU A 24 4.73 -37.77 -15.85
N ARG A 25 5.34 -38.95 -16.04
CA ARG A 25 6.66 -39.06 -16.65
C ARG A 25 6.59 -38.75 -18.15
N GLU A 26 5.70 -39.43 -18.87
CA GLU A 26 5.52 -39.24 -20.32
C GLU A 26 5.09 -37.81 -20.63
N LEU A 27 4.18 -37.26 -19.82
CA LEU A 27 3.76 -35.86 -19.96
C LEU A 27 4.89 -34.89 -19.64
N ALA A 28 5.74 -35.16 -18.66
CA ALA A 28 6.89 -34.30 -18.39
C ALA A 28 7.84 -34.21 -19.59
N GLU A 29 8.15 -35.36 -20.20
CA GLU A 29 8.98 -35.44 -21.41
C GLU A 29 8.33 -34.71 -22.59
N ARG A 30 7.03 -34.95 -22.86
CA ARG A 30 6.27 -34.28 -23.93
C ARG A 30 6.20 -32.76 -23.77
N PHE A 31 6.04 -32.26 -22.56
CA PHE A 31 5.93 -30.84 -22.26
C PHE A 31 7.30 -30.17 -21.99
N GLY A 32 8.41 -30.91 -22.12
CA GLY A 32 9.77 -30.37 -21.93
C GLY A 32 10.06 -29.92 -20.51
N VAL A 33 9.42 -30.53 -19.50
CA VAL A 33 9.63 -30.21 -18.08
C VAL A 33 10.21 -31.40 -17.34
N SER A 34 10.79 -31.16 -16.16
CA SER A 34 11.33 -32.26 -15.36
C SER A 34 10.23 -33.08 -14.70
N ARG A 35 10.43 -34.40 -14.59
CA ARG A 35 9.51 -35.30 -13.85
C ARG A 35 9.22 -34.82 -12.43
N PRO A 36 10.20 -34.35 -11.62
CA PRO A 36 9.93 -33.79 -10.30
C PRO A 36 9.02 -32.55 -10.35
N TYR A 37 9.12 -31.73 -11.39
CA TYR A 37 8.22 -30.58 -11.57
C TYR A 37 6.79 -31.04 -11.81
N ALA A 38 6.55 -31.95 -12.75
CA ALA A 38 5.23 -32.52 -13.03
C ALA A 38 4.59 -33.16 -11.79
N TRP A 39 5.38 -33.91 -11.01
CA TRP A 39 4.93 -34.48 -9.74
C TRP A 39 4.56 -33.41 -8.72
N LYS A 40 5.42 -32.40 -8.53
CA LYS A 40 5.19 -31.30 -7.57
C LYS A 40 3.91 -30.53 -7.86
N ILE A 41 3.63 -30.24 -9.13
CA ILE A 41 2.42 -29.49 -9.52
C ILE A 41 1.15 -30.34 -9.34
N SER A 42 1.21 -31.64 -9.64
CA SER A 42 0.10 -32.58 -9.42
C SER A 42 -0.19 -32.74 -7.93
N ALA A 43 0.84 -32.95 -7.11
CA ALA A 43 0.70 -33.06 -5.66
C ALA A 43 0.14 -31.77 -5.02
N GLN A 44 0.60 -30.59 -5.48
CA GLN A 44 0.05 -29.32 -5.03
C GLN A 44 -1.44 -29.21 -5.37
N ARG A 45 -1.84 -29.53 -6.60
CA ARG A 45 -3.25 -29.49 -7.03
C ARG A 45 -4.11 -30.42 -6.17
N LYS A 46 -3.64 -31.64 -5.88
CA LYS A 46 -4.36 -32.57 -4.99
C LYS A 46 -4.58 -32.01 -3.59
N ARG A 47 -3.60 -31.26 -3.06
CA ARG A 47 -3.68 -30.66 -1.71
C ARG A 47 -4.53 -29.39 -1.65
N THR A 48 -4.46 -28.53 -2.67
CA THR A 48 -5.07 -27.18 -2.61
C THR A 48 -6.26 -27.00 -3.54
N GLY A 49 -6.53 -27.95 -4.44
CA GLY A 49 -7.51 -27.82 -5.53
C GLY A 49 -7.11 -26.82 -6.64
N GLN A 50 -6.01 -26.09 -6.45
CA GLN A 50 -5.61 -25.02 -7.36
C GLN A 50 -4.67 -25.54 -8.46
N VAL A 51 -5.02 -25.24 -9.70
CA VAL A 51 -4.18 -25.50 -10.88
C VAL A 51 -3.10 -24.45 -11.01
N GLU A 52 -3.41 -23.21 -10.63
CA GLU A 52 -2.48 -22.08 -10.70
C GLU A 52 -1.38 -22.15 -9.65
N ARG A 53 -0.31 -21.41 -9.89
CA ARG A 53 0.69 -21.15 -8.86
C ARG A 53 0.07 -20.30 -7.75
N ALA A 54 0.40 -20.65 -6.52
CA ALA A 54 0.12 -19.76 -5.39
C ALA A 54 0.88 -18.45 -5.61
N GLU A 55 0.20 -17.33 -5.39
CA GLU A 55 0.85 -16.02 -5.41
C GLU A 55 1.94 -16.00 -4.34
N GLN A 56 3.17 -15.78 -4.78
CA GLN A 56 4.29 -15.61 -3.87
C GLN A 56 4.16 -14.22 -3.25
N ARG A 57 3.62 -14.17 -2.03
CA ARG A 57 3.61 -12.95 -1.24
C ARG A 57 4.95 -12.83 -0.53
N HIS A 58 5.65 -11.75 -0.82
CA HIS A 58 6.88 -11.41 -0.11
C HIS A 58 6.55 -10.59 1.14
N GLY A 59 7.10 -11.02 2.27
CA GLY A 59 7.02 -10.30 3.54
C GLY A 59 5.80 -10.67 4.42
N PRO A 60 5.83 -10.25 5.70
CA PRO A 60 4.77 -10.52 6.65
C PRO A 60 3.46 -9.81 6.27
N GLU A 61 2.37 -10.24 6.88
CA GLU A 61 1.11 -9.56 6.67
C GLU A 61 1.14 -8.12 7.16
N SER A 62 0.52 -7.21 6.39
CA SER A 62 0.53 -5.80 6.79
C SER A 62 -0.36 -5.64 8.00
N LYS A 63 0.22 -5.14 9.11
CA LYS A 63 -0.52 -4.79 10.32
C LYS A 63 -1.55 -3.66 10.09
N LEU A 64 -1.44 -2.95 8.98
CA LEU A 64 -2.43 -1.98 8.52
C LEU A 64 -3.55 -2.72 7.80
N THR A 65 -4.43 -3.31 8.59
CA THR A 65 -5.60 -4.02 8.08
C THR A 65 -6.61 -3.04 7.48
N PRO A 66 -7.58 -3.52 6.66
CA PRO A 66 -8.66 -2.69 6.16
C PRO A 66 -9.46 -1.98 7.26
N ALA A 67 -9.53 -2.56 8.47
CA ALA A 67 -10.18 -1.92 9.62
C ALA A 67 -9.41 -0.67 10.08
N VAL A 68 -8.08 -0.77 10.19
CA VAL A 68 -7.21 0.35 10.56
C VAL A 68 -7.27 1.46 9.50
N GLU A 69 -7.31 1.09 8.22
CA GLU A 69 -7.47 2.07 7.13
C GLU A 69 -8.81 2.82 7.21
N ARG A 70 -9.90 2.14 7.60
CA ARG A 70 -11.20 2.80 7.84
C ARG A 70 -11.13 3.75 9.03
N GLN A 71 -10.46 3.38 10.12
CA GLN A 71 -10.26 4.26 11.27
C GLN A 71 -9.47 5.51 10.89
N LEU A 72 -8.37 5.37 10.15
CA LEU A 72 -7.60 6.51 9.63
C LEU A 72 -8.46 7.46 8.80
N ARG A 73 -9.31 6.93 7.90
CA ARG A 73 -10.27 7.74 7.13
C ARG A 73 -11.24 8.50 8.03
N SER A 74 -11.73 7.87 9.09
CA SER A 74 -12.63 8.50 10.05
C SER A 74 -11.97 9.67 10.77
N TRP A 75 -10.75 9.46 11.30
CA TRP A 75 -10.03 10.51 12.02
C TRP A 75 -9.68 11.71 11.14
N VAL A 76 -9.20 11.47 9.91
CA VAL A 76 -8.87 12.56 8.98
C VAL A 76 -10.13 13.31 8.53
N ARG A 77 -11.29 12.64 8.44
CA ARG A 77 -12.57 13.31 8.14
C ARG A 77 -13.06 14.18 9.30
N GLN A 78 -12.90 13.70 10.53
CA GLN A 78 -13.30 14.43 11.74
C GLN A 78 -12.39 15.63 12.00
N GLN A 79 -11.07 15.44 11.80
CA GLN A 79 -10.07 16.46 12.07
C GLN A 79 -9.04 16.47 10.91
N PRO A 80 -9.30 17.28 9.86
CA PRO A 80 -8.46 17.32 8.66
C PRO A 80 -7.04 17.85 8.89
N ASP A 81 -6.81 18.58 9.97
CA ASP A 81 -5.52 19.20 10.31
C ASP A 81 -4.61 18.29 11.14
N LEU A 82 -4.98 17.01 11.31
CA LEU A 82 -4.14 16.02 12.01
C LEU A 82 -2.80 15.81 11.29
N THR A 83 -1.73 15.96 12.06
CA THR A 83 -0.37 15.69 11.64
C THR A 83 -0.09 14.18 11.59
N LEU A 84 0.98 13.80 10.88
CA LEU A 84 1.41 12.39 10.82
C LEU A 84 1.83 11.85 12.19
N ALA A 85 2.42 12.69 13.05
CA ALA A 85 2.85 12.30 14.39
C ALA A 85 1.65 12.00 15.28
N GLU A 86 0.64 12.87 15.29
CA GLU A 86 -0.60 12.66 16.06
C GLU A 86 -1.34 11.40 15.58
N LEU A 87 -1.37 11.15 14.27
CA LEU A 87 -1.95 9.91 13.73
C LEU A 87 -1.16 8.67 14.15
N GLN A 88 0.16 8.75 14.23
CA GLN A 88 1.02 7.66 14.71
C GLN A 88 0.74 7.36 16.20
N GLU A 89 0.66 8.40 17.03
CA GLU A 89 0.33 8.29 18.45
C GLU A 89 -1.06 7.66 18.65
N ARG A 90 -2.08 8.14 17.93
CA ARG A 90 -3.43 7.56 18.01
C ARG A 90 -3.49 6.08 17.58
N LEU A 91 -2.69 5.68 16.59
CA LEU A 91 -2.57 4.28 16.20
C LEU A 91 -1.92 3.43 17.28
N TRP A 92 -0.93 3.98 17.99
CA TRP A 92 -0.30 3.33 19.13
C TRP A 92 -1.24 3.20 20.32
N GLU A 93 -2.03 4.24 20.60
CA GLU A 93 -3.01 4.24 21.69
C GLU A 93 -4.16 3.26 21.44
N THR A 94 -4.75 3.32 20.25
CA THR A 94 -5.98 2.58 19.94
C THR A 94 -5.72 1.11 19.62
N ALA A 95 -4.65 0.83 18.85
CA ALA A 95 -4.42 -0.48 18.26
C ALA A 95 -3.06 -1.09 18.62
N ARG A 96 -2.24 -0.39 19.45
CA ARG A 96 -0.86 -0.80 19.79
C ARG A 96 -0.03 -1.12 18.54
N LEU A 97 -0.26 -0.37 17.46
CA LEU A 97 0.38 -0.60 16.17
C LEU A 97 1.61 0.30 16.00
N PRO A 98 2.84 -0.26 16.03
CA PRO A 98 4.03 0.50 15.71
C PRO A 98 4.11 0.69 14.19
N VAL A 99 3.92 1.92 13.74
CA VAL A 99 3.97 2.29 12.31
C VAL A 99 4.92 3.48 12.18
N SER A 100 5.87 3.43 11.23
CA SER A 100 6.74 4.58 10.97
C SER A 100 5.99 5.70 10.23
N LEU A 101 6.42 6.95 10.43
CA LEU A 101 5.84 8.11 9.74
C LEU A 101 5.87 7.96 8.21
N ALA A 102 6.96 7.41 7.66
CA ALA A 102 7.08 7.13 6.23
C ALA A 102 6.02 6.14 5.73
N ARG A 103 5.79 5.05 6.48
CA ARG A 103 4.76 4.06 6.14
C ARG A 103 3.36 4.67 6.21
N LEU A 104 3.11 5.48 7.24
CA LEU A 104 1.85 6.18 7.41
C LEU A 104 1.57 7.16 6.25
N TRP A 105 2.57 7.94 5.83
CA TRP A 105 2.46 8.81 4.67
C TRP A 105 2.11 8.06 3.38
N GLN A 106 2.78 6.93 3.11
CA GLN A 106 2.47 6.08 1.95
C GLN A 106 1.03 5.57 1.99
N VAL A 107 0.54 5.21 3.17
CA VAL A 107 -0.82 4.71 3.38
C VAL A 107 -1.84 5.81 3.16
N LEU A 108 -1.66 6.99 3.73
CA LEU A 108 -2.56 8.13 3.51
C LEU A 108 -2.60 8.54 2.03
N ARG A 109 -1.44 8.53 1.35
CA ARG A 109 -1.35 8.79 -0.09
C ARG A 109 -2.11 7.76 -0.91
N ARG A 110 -1.98 6.47 -0.59
CA ARG A 110 -2.74 5.38 -1.22
C ARG A 110 -4.25 5.49 -0.95
N LEU A 111 -4.64 5.95 0.25
CA LEU A 111 -6.02 6.19 0.63
C LEU A 111 -6.60 7.51 0.06
N GLN A 112 -5.79 8.27 -0.69
CA GLN A 112 -6.13 9.58 -1.25
C GLN A 112 -6.57 10.61 -0.19
N LEU A 113 -6.14 10.43 1.06
CA LEU A 113 -6.36 11.38 2.14
C LEU A 113 -5.28 12.46 2.06
N ARG A 114 -5.63 13.62 1.49
CA ARG A 114 -4.74 14.78 1.39
C ARG A 114 -5.05 15.77 2.50
N LEU A 115 -4.01 16.38 3.06
CA LEU A 115 -4.14 17.52 3.96
C LEU A 115 -4.92 18.62 3.23
N LYS A 116 -5.99 19.11 3.87
CA LYS A 116 -6.74 20.24 3.33
C LYS A 116 -5.84 21.47 3.40
N LYS A 117 -5.54 22.07 2.25
CA LYS A 117 -4.76 23.30 2.19
C LYS A 117 -5.66 24.48 2.57
N ASN A 118 -5.49 25.02 3.76
CA ASN A 118 -6.09 26.30 4.10
C ASN A 118 -5.36 27.41 3.32
N ARG A 119 -6.09 28.22 2.57
CA ARG A 119 -5.51 29.38 1.88
C ARG A 119 -5.02 30.34 2.96
N SER A 120 -3.71 30.57 3.03
CA SER A 120 -3.15 31.59 3.91
C SER A 120 -3.77 32.94 3.56
N THR A 121 -4.46 33.55 4.52
CA THR A 121 -4.93 34.92 4.42
C THR A 121 -3.69 35.83 4.44
N PRO A 122 -3.52 36.77 3.49
CA PRO A 122 -2.41 37.71 3.53
C PRO A 122 -2.39 38.49 4.85
N LYS A 123 -1.21 38.75 5.42
CA LYS A 123 -1.05 39.61 6.59
C LYS A 123 -1.68 40.97 6.29
N ASN A 124 -2.69 41.35 7.07
CA ASN A 124 -3.34 42.65 6.93
C ASN A 124 -2.30 43.77 7.20
N ARG A 125 -2.33 44.81 6.37
CA ARG A 125 -1.33 45.90 6.27
C ARG A 125 -0.78 46.39 7.61
N THR A 126 0.53 46.63 7.66
CA THR A 126 1.20 47.39 8.72
C THR A 126 0.59 48.81 8.80
N PRO A 127 0.22 49.33 9.98
CA PRO A 127 -0.32 50.68 10.10
C PRO A 127 0.75 51.72 9.67
N ARG A 128 0.36 52.73 8.89
CA ARG A 128 1.24 53.88 8.60
C ARG A 128 1.55 54.60 9.91
N LYS A 129 2.84 54.77 10.23
CA LYS A 129 3.27 55.67 11.30
C LYS A 129 2.89 57.10 10.92
N ILE A 130 2.07 57.76 11.73
CA ILE A 130 1.87 59.21 11.66
C ILE A 130 3.12 59.83 12.27
N ASN A 131 3.96 60.44 11.44
CA ASN A 131 5.09 61.23 11.95
C ASN A 131 4.53 62.51 12.56
N SER A 132 4.49 62.57 13.89
CA SER A 132 4.33 63.81 14.65
C SER A 132 5.62 64.62 14.55
N GLY A 133 5.75 65.37 13.45
CA GLY A 133 6.81 66.35 13.24
C GLY A 133 6.27 67.76 13.50
N GLY A 134 6.39 68.24 14.74
CA GLY A 134 6.12 69.63 15.06
C GLY A 134 7.16 70.55 14.42
N GLN A 135 6.70 71.64 13.80
CA GLN A 135 7.53 72.82 13.57
C GLN A 135 6.89 74.01 14.28
N ARG A 136 7.52 74.43 15.38
CA ARG A 136 7.43 75.77 15.93
C ARG A 136 8.27 76.70 15.05
N GLY A 137 7.73 77.87 14.69
CA GLY A 137 8.53 79.07 14.46
C GLY A 137 8.18 79.91 13.23
N GLY A 138 7.67 81.13 13.48
CA GLY A 138 8.32 82.34 12.95
C GLY A 138 7.58 83.22 11.94
N LYS A 139 7.06 84.37 12.46
CA LYS A 139 6.86 85.73 11.86
C LYS A 139 5.85 85.84 10.70
N ARG A 140 4.98 86.84 10.62
CA ARG A 140 5.02 88.26 11.03
C ARG A 140 3.76 88.67 11.77
#